data_AF-A0A1S3QC36-F1
#
_entry.id   AF-A0A1S3QC36-F1
#
_cell.length_a   1.000
_cell.length_b   1.000
_cell.length_c   1.000
_cell.angle_alpha   90.00
_cell.angle_beta   90.00
_cell.angle_gamma   90.00
#
_symmetry.space_group_name_H-M   'P 1'
#
loop_
_entity.id
_entity.type
_entity.pdbx_description
1 polymer ?
#
loop_
_entity_poly.entity_id
_entity_poly.type
_entity_poly.pdbx_seq_one_letter_code
_entity_poly.pdbx_strand_id
1 'polypeptide(L)'
;MLEIQRRLVTQLQGELGTSTHNSTLLQKQQAILTDTVQQLLAMVTHYNDIPTTPKEEPVIFRNCAEIFRSGLTENGVHSIRPPNSTHTVKVFCDMKTRGGGWTVLQHRRDGAVDFHRGWKDYKMGFGDPSGEYWAGNDIIHLLTSSQEYSLQVQLKDAEGNEAYSHYSHFYIDAEDKNYSLHAQG
;
A
#
# COMPACT_ATOMS: atom_id res chain seq x y z
N MET A 1 -8.95 66.24 -30.37
CA MET A 1 -7.72 65.49 -30.74
C MET A 1 -6.81 65.28 -29.53
N LEU A 2 -6.36 66.34 -28.83
CA LEU A 2 -5.50 66.26 -27.64
C LEU A 2 -6.11 65.46 -26.47
N GLU A 3 -7.42 65.54 -26.27
CA GLU A 3 -8.09 64.85 -25.17
C GLU A 3 -8.16 63.33 -25.35
N ILE A 4 -8.25 62.87 -26.60
CA ILE A 4 -8.23 61.44 -26.94
C ILE A 4 -6.82 60.86 -26.69
N GLN A 5 -5.77 61.59 -27.04
CA GLN A 5 -4.39 61.17 -26.75
C GLN A 5 -4.10 61.10 -25.25
N ARG A 6 -4.61 62.05 -24.45
CA ARG A 6 -4.49 61.99 -22.99
C ARG A 6 -5.16 60.74 -22.41
N ARG A 7 -6.35 60.40 -22.88
CA ARG A 7 -7.06 59.17 -22.46
C ARG A 7 -6.28 57.90 -22.81
N LEU A 8 -5.72 57.80 -24.02
CA LEU A 8 -4.89 56.67 -24.42
C LEU A 8 -3.63 56.53 -23.55
N VAL A 9 -2.95 57.64 -23.27
CA VAL A 9 -1.76 57.64 -22.41
C VAL A 9 -2.10 57.15 -21.00
N THR A 10 -3.20 57.63 -20.41
CA THR A 10 -3.64 57.17 -19.09
C THR A 10 -4.01 55.68 -19.10
N GLN A 11 -4.64 55.19 -20.17
CA GLN A 11 -4.97 53.77 -20.30
C GLN A 11 -3.73 52.89 -20.42
N LEU A 12 -2.78 53.26 -21.29
CA LEU A 12 -1.52 52.53 -21.46
C LEU A 12 -0.68 52.54 -20.18
N GLN A 13 -0.70 53.62 -19.40
CA GLN A 13 -0.06 53.68 -18.08
C GLN A 13 -0.70 52.72 -17.08
N GLY A 14 -2.03 52.59 -17.10
CA GLY A 14 -2.75 51.62 -16.28
C GLY A 14 -2.42 50.17 -16.64
N GLU A 15 -2.45 49.85 -17.94
CA GLU A 15 -2.09 48.51 -18.45
C GLU A 15 -0.63 48.16 -18.18
N LEU A 16 0.29 49.11 -18.34
CA LEU A 16 1.70 48.92 -17.99
C LEU A 16 1.87 48.71 -16.48
N GLY A 17 1.12 49.44 -15.64
CA GLY A 17 1.14 49.29 -14.19
C GLY A 17 0.66 47.91 -13.72
N THR A 18 -0.47 47.42 -14.26
CA THR A 18 -0.99 46.09 -13.93
C THR A 18 -0.09 44.98 -14.46
N SER A 19 0.44 45.13 -15.67
CA SER A 19 1.42 44.20 -16.25
C SER A 19 2.73 44.15 -15.44
N THR A 20 3.23 45.31 -15.00
CA THR A 20 4.42 45.41 -14.12
C THR A 20 4.17 44.78 -12.76
N HIS A 21 2.98 44.98 -12.17
CA HIS A 21 2.60 44.36 -10.89
C HIS A 21 2.47 42.84 -11.01
N ASN A 22 1.80 42.33 -12.07
CA ASN A 22 1.70 40.90 -12.32
C ASN A 22 3.07 40.27 -12.58
N SER A 23 3.94 40.96 -13.33
CA SER A 23 5.32 40.51 -13.56
C SER A 23 6.13 40.41 -12.27
N THR A 24 6.00 41.40 -11.37
CA THR A 24 6.67 41.34 -10.06
C THR A 24 6.05 40.30 -9.12
N LEU A 25 4.74 40.05 -9.19
CA LEU A 25 4.10 38.96 -8.45
C LEU A 25 4.55 37.59 -8.96
N LEU A 26 4.60 37.39 -10.28
CA LEU A 26 5.13 36.18 -10.92
C LEU A 26 6.58 35.94 -10.52
N GLN A 27 7.42 36.98 -10.52
CA GLN A 27 8.81 36.88 -10.04
C GLN A 27 8.90 36.48 -8.57
N LYS A 28 8.03 37.03 -7.71
CA LYS A 28 7.94 36.63 -6.29
C LYS A 28 7.50 35.17 -6.13
N GLN A 29 6.50 34.72 -6.88
CA GLN A 29 6.06 33.32 -6.87
C GLN A 29 7.16 32.38 -7.36
N GLN A 30 7.90 32.78 -8.41
CA GLN A 30 9.03 32.01 -8.92
C GLN A 30 10.16 31.90 -7.88
N ALA A 31 10.45 32.98 -7.13
CA ALA A 31 11.43 32.94 -6.05
C ALA A 31 11.02 31.98 -4.92
N ILE A 32 9.75 32.01 -4.50
CA ILE A 32 9.21 31.09 -3.48
C ILE A 32 9.34 29.64 -3.95
N LEU A 33 8.90 29.34 -5.18
CA LEU A 33 8.97 27.99 -5.74
C LEU A 33 10.42 27.50 -5.80
N THR A 34 11.35 28.37 -6.20
CA THR A 34 12.79 28.04 -6.27
C THR A 34 13.35 27.74 -4.88
N ASP A 35 13.00 28.53 -3.87
CA ASP A 35 13.40 28.29 -2.48
C ASP A 35 12.84 26.95 -1.96
N THR A 36 11.59 26.64 -2.29
CA THR A 36 10.96 25.38 -1.87
C THR A 36 11.66 24.18 -2.53
N VAL A 37 11.98 24.29 -3.83
CA VAL A 37 12.75 23.26 -4.56
C VAL A 37 14.13 23.08 -3.93
N GLN A 38 14.80 24.16 -3.52
CA GLN A 38 16.13 24.13 -2.95
C GLN A 38 16.13 23.51 -1.55
N GLN A 39 15.10 23.78 -0.75
CA GLN A 39 14.86 23.12 0.54
C GLN A 39 14.61 21.61 0.37
N LEU A 40 13.77 21.23 -0.60
CA LEU A 40 13.55 19.81 -0.93
C LEU A 40 14.84 19.13 -1.40
N LEU A 41 15.66 19.81 -2.21
CA LEU A 41 16.97 19.31 -2.63
C LEU A 41 17.88 19.05 -1.43
N ALA A 42 17.91 19.97 -0.46
CA ALA A 42 18.71 19.83 0.75
C ALA A 42 18.29 18.61 1.60
N MET A 43 16.99 18.32 1.67
CA MET A 43 16.48 17.10 2.34
C MET A 43 16.94 15.82 1.61
N VAL A 44 16.95 15.83 0.28
CA VAL A 44 17.42 14.69 -0.53
C VAL A 44 18.93 14.51 -0.42
N THR A 45 19.72 15.58 -0.36
CA THR A 45 21.17 15.48 -0.16
C THR A 45 21.52 14.93 1.21
N HIS A 46 20.78 15.30 2.27
CA HIS A 46 20.98 14.73 3.61
C HIS A 46 20.65 13.22 3.66
N TYR A 47 19.72 12.73 2.83
CA TYR A 47 19.45 11.31 2.70
C TYR A 47 20.62 10.53 2.07
N ASN A 48 21.37 11.16 1.16
CA ASN A 48 22.51 10.52 0.48
C ASN A 48 23.81 10.52 1.31
N ASP A 49 23.90 11.34 2.36
CA ASP A 49 25.04 11.40 3.30
C ASP A 49 24.84 10.55 4.58
N ILE A 50 23.77 9.75 4.64
CA ILE A 50 23.71 8.65 5.60
C ILE A 50 24.87 7.70 5.23
N PRO A 51 25.79 7.37 6.16
CA PRO A 51 26.82 6.37 5.91
C PRO A 51 26.12 5.16 5.33
N THR A 52 26.48 4.77 4.10
CA THR A 52 25.95 3.56 3.47
C THR A 52 26.25 2.43 4.43
N THR A 53 25.22 2.04 5.17
CA THR A 53 25.21 0.84 5.98
C THR A 53 25.69 -0.29 5.08
N PRO A 54 26.56 -1.18 5.56
CA PRO A 54 27.09 -2.26 4.73
C PRO A 54 25.91 -2.98 4.11
N LYS A 55 25.78 -2.94 2.77
CA LYS A 55 24.66 -3.50 1.97
C LYS A 55 23.86 -4.50 2.80
N GLU A 56 22.82 -4.02 3.49
CA GLU A 56 21.93 -4.95 4.18
C GLU A 56 21.33 -5.81 3.08
N GLU A 57 21.63 -7.10 3.08
CA GLU A 57 20.86 -8.03 2.28
C GLU A 57 19.39 -7.73 2.57
N PRO A 58 18.55 -7.56 1.53
CA PRO A 58 17.16 -7.18 1.74
C PRO A 58 16.54 -8.19 2.69
N VAL A 59 16.13 -7.74 3.89
CA VAL A 59 15.57 -8.62 4.92
C VAL A 59 14.31 -9.25 4.34
N ILE A 60 14.36 -10.57 4.17
CA ILE A 60 13.27 -11.33 3.54
C ILE A 60 12.38 -11.87 4.64
N PHE A 61 11.18 -11.31 4.76
CA PHE A 61 10.15 -11.82 5.64
C PHE A 61 9.32 -12.91 4.97
N ARG A 62 9.06 -14.00 5.70
CA ARG A 62 8.29 -15.14 5.16
C ARG A 62 6.79 -14.95 5.27
N ASN A 63 6.34 -14.15 6.24
CA ASN A 63 4.94 -13.89 6.53
C ASN A 63 4.81 -12.60 7.37
N CYS A 64 3.57 -12.15 7.61
CA CYS A 64 3.30 -10.94 8.40
C CYS A 64 3.72 -11.05 9.87
N ALA A 65 3.79 -12.26 10.45
CA ALA A 65 4.23 -12.42 11.83
C ALA A 65 5.72 -12.08 12.00
N GLU A 66 6.55 -12.35 11.00
CA GLU A 66 7.96 -11.95 11.01
C GLU A 66 8.14 -10.44 10.83
N ILE A 67 7.35 -9.84 9.94
CA ILE A 67 7.30 -8.38 9.76
C ILE A 67 6.91 -7.71 11.09
N PHE A 68 5.88 -8.24 11.75
CA PHE A 68 5.44 -7.71 13.04
C PHE A 68 6.53 -7.78 14.11
N ARG A 69 7.23 -8.93 14.21
CA ARG A 69 8.34 -9.12 15.16
C ARG A 69 9.56 -8.24 14.84
N SER A 70 9.70 -7.76 13.61
CA SER A 70 10.76 -6.81 13.24
C SER A 70 10.47 -5.38 13.71
N GLY A 71 9.31 -5.13 14.34
CA GLY A 71 8.88 -3.81 14.83
C GLY A 71 7.99 -3.03 13.86
N LEU A 72 7.65 -3.60 12.70
CA LEU A 72 6.70 -3.00 11.76
C LEU A 72 5.27 -3.38 12.18
N THR A 73 4.64 -2.51 12.97
CA THR A 73 3.36 -2.80 13.64
C THR A 73 2.16 -2.06 13.05
N GLU A 74 2.28 -1.47 11.86
CA GLU A 74 1.18 -0.79 11.18
C GLU A 74 0.49 -1.68 10.16
N ASN A 75 -0.84 -1.54 10.05
CA ASN A 75 -1.61 -2.26 9.04
C ASN A 75 -1.22 -1.78 7.65
N GLY A 76 -1.11 -2.70 6.70
CA GLY A 76 -0.81 -2.32 5.33
C GLY A 76 -0.41 -3.47 4.43
N VAL A 77 -0.12 -3.14 3.18
CA VAL A 77 0.38 -4.10 2.20
C VAL A 77 1.89 -4.23 2.35
N HIS A 78 2.36 -5.46 2.56
CA HIS A 78 3.77 -5.78 2.63
C HIS A 78 4.14 -6.87 1.63
N SER A 79 5.44 -6.90 1.30
CA SER A 79 6.04 -7.95 0.48
C SER A 79 6.56 -9.06 1.37
N ILE A 80 6.13 -10.29 1.12
CA ILE A 80 6.63 -11.50 1.78
C ILE A 80 7.16 -12.49 0.76
N ARG A 81 8.11 -13.34 1.15
CA ARG A 81 8.53 -14.50 0.35
C ARG A 81 8.21 -15.78 1.13
N PRO A 82 7.08 -16.43 0.84
CA PRO A 82 6.68 -17.64 1.54
C PRO A 82 7.78 -18.70 1.55
N PRO A 83 7.81 -19.59 2.56
CA PRO A 83 8.78 -20.68 2.62
C PRO A 83 8.74 -21.52 1.34
N ASN A 84 9.90 -22.00 0.90
CA ASN A 84 10.08 -22.76 -0.34
C ASN A 84 9.65 -22.02 -1.62
N SER A 85 9.38 -20.71 -1.57
CA SER A 85 9.18 -19.85 -2.73
C SER A 85 10.44 -19.09 -3.11
N THR A 86 10.71 -19.00 -4.41
CA THR A 86 11.67 -18.07 -4.99
C THR A 86 11.03 -16.70 -5.32
N HIS A 87 9.71 -16.60 -5.26
CA HIS A 87 8.95 -15.41 -5.64
C HIS A 87 8.41 -14.68 -4.41
N THR A 88 8.51 -13.36 -4.45
CA THR A 88 7.90 -12.45 -3.48
C THR A 88 6.47 -12.14 -3.90
N VAL A 89 5.56 -12.11 -2.94
CA VAL A 89 4.15 -11.74 -3.13
C VAL A 89 3.74 -10.62 -2.20
N LYS A 90 2.76 -9.82 -2.62
CA LYS A 90 2.17 -8.76 -1.79
C LYS A 90 0.96 -9.31 -1.04
N VAL A 91 0.91 -9.05 0.26
CA VAL A 91 -0.19 -9.45 1.15
C VAL A 91 -0.56 -8.29 2.04
N PHE A 92 -1.80 -8.26 2.52
CA PHE A 92 -2.18 -7.35 3.58
C PHE A 92 -1.82 -7.95 4.93
N CYS A 93 -1.10 -7.20 5.74
CA CYS A 93 -0.79 -7.55 7.11
C CYS A 93 -1.70 -6.78 8.06
N ASP A 94 -2.48 -7.52 8.84
CA ASP A 94 -3.19 -6.96 9.99
C ASP A 94 -2.30 -7.12 11.23
N MET A 95 -1.76 -5.99 11.64
CA MET A 95 -0.82 -5.81 12.75
C MET A 95 -1.51 -5.35 14.04
N LYS A 96 -2.84 -5.17 14.04
CA LYS A 96 -3.58 -4.66 15.21
C LYS A 96 -4.50 -5.71 15.81
N THR A 97 -5.21 -6.48 14.99
CA THR A 97 -6.21 -7.42 15.48
C THR A 97 -5.56 -8.50 16.34
N ARG A 98 -6.05 -8.67 17.58
CA ARG A 98 -5.66 -9.76 18.50
C ARG A 98 -4.15 -10.01 18.62
N GLY A 99 -3.37 -8.94 18.72
CA GLY A 99 -1.92 -9.02 18.87
C GLY A 99 -1.12 -8.95 17.57
N GLY A 100 -1.80 -8.84 16.41
CA GLY A 100 -1.16 -8.56 15.13
C GLY A 100 -0.40 -9.73 14.51
N GLY A 101 0.31 -9.45 13.42
CA GLY A 101 1.08 -10.45 12.66
C GLY A 101 0.23 -11.33 11.76
N TRP A 102 -1.04 -10.97 11.52
CA TRP A 102 -1.94 -11.74 10.65
C TRP A 102 -1.64 -11.49 9.19
N THR A 103 -1.44 -12.56 8.44
CA THR A 103 -1.42 -12.52 6.97
C THR A 103 -2.85 -12.72 6.49
N VAL A 104 -3.44 -11.70 5.88
CA VAL A 104 -4.80 -11.83 5.34
C VAL A 104 -4.76 -12.73 4.11
N LEU A 105 -5.63 -13.75 4.07
CA LEU A 105 -5.69 -14.69 2.94
C LEU A 105 -6.83 -14.35 1.97
N GLN A 106 -7.90 -13.77 2.51
CA GLN A 106 -9.11 -13.39 1.79
C GLN A 106 -9.73 -12.17 2.47
N HIS A 107 -10.18 -11.19 1.69
CA HIS A 107 -10.95 -10.07 2.22
C HIS A 107 -12.12 -9.68 1.29
N ARG A 108 -13.32 -9.53 1.86
CA ARG A 108 -14.54 -8.99 1.22
C ARG A 108 -15.03 -7.78 2.02
N ARG A 109 -15.55 -6.75 1.33
CA ARG A 109 -16.15 -5.57 1.97
C ARG A 109 -17.26 -4.91 1.16
N ASP A 110 -17.09 -4.77 -0.16
CA ASP A 110 -17.92 -3.89 -1.01
C ASP A 110 -18.36 -4.56 -2.32
N GLY A 111 -17.90 -5.78 -2.60
CA GLY A 111 -18.21 -6.51 -3.82
C GLY A 111 -17.55 -5.96 -5.07
N ALA A 112 -16.50 -5.12 -4.94
CA ALA A 112 -15.80 -4.55 -6.08
C ALA A 112 -15.05 -5.59 -6.94
N VAL A 113 -14.72 -6.75 -6.37
CA VAL A 113 -14.02 -7.82 -7.09
C VAL A 113 -14.95 -9.00 -7.30
N ASP A 114 -14.98 -9.51 -8.54
CA ASP A 114 -15.68 -10.75 -8.86
C ASP A 114 -14.90 -11.96 -8.31
N PHE A 115 -15.60 -12.81 -7.55
CA PHE A 115 -15.08 -14.06 -6.98
C PHE A 115 -15.61 -15.31 -7.72
N HIS A 116 -16.46 -15.15 -8.73
CA HIS A 116 -16.88 -16.24 -9.61
C HIS A 116 -15.80 -16.55 -10.66
N ARG A 117 -14.68 -17.12 -10.20
CA ARG A 117 -13.46 -17.32 -10.99
C ARG A 117 -13.15 -18.79 -11.24
N GLY A 118 -12.30 -19.04 -12.23
CA GLY A 118 -11.83 -20.40 -12.55
C GLY A 118 -10.72 -20.89 -11.62
N TRP A 119 -10.37 -22.18 -11.77
CA TRP A 119 -9.33 -22.84 -10.97
C TRP A 119 -7.98 -22.10 -10.98
N LYS A 120 -7.54 -21.69 -12.18
CA LYS A 120 -6.26 -20.99 -12.36
C LYS A 120 -6.18 -19.69 -11.56
N ASP A 121 -7.28 -18.94 -11.48
CA ASP A 121 -7.31 -17.68 -10.73
C ASP A 121 -7.25 -17.95 -9.23
N TYR A 122 -7.99 -18.94 -8.71
CA TYR A 122 -7.90 -19.33 -7.30
C TYR A 122 -6.52 -19.89 -6.93
N LYS A 123 -5.86 -20.61 -7.85
CA LYS A 123 -4.48 -21.05 -7.69
C LYS A 123 -3.51 -19.88 -7.54
N MET A 124 -3.55 -18.92 -8.47
CA MET A 124 -2.59 -17.81 -8.53
C MET A 124 -2.92 -16.65 -7.58
N GLY A 125 -4.18 -16.50 -7.18
CA GLY A 125 -4.69 -15.33 -6.48
C GLY A 125 -5.23 -14.25 -7.44
N PHE A 126 -6.09 -13.39 -6.90
CA PHE A 126 -6.71 -12.28 -7.66
C PHE A 126 -7.18 -11.17 -6.72
N GLY A 127 -7.42 -9.97 -7.27
CA GLY A 127 -7.82 -8.79 -6.51
C GLY A 127 -6.63 -7.95 -6.03
N ASP A 128 -6.88 -7.03 -5.10
CA ASP A 128 -5.87 -6.13 -4.53
C ASP A 128 -5.79 -6.34 -3.01
N PRO A 129 -4.60 -6.66 -2.45
CA PRO A 129 -4.43 -6.79 -1.01
C PRO A 129 -4.93 -5.59 -0.18
N SER A 130 -4.92 -4.37 -0.74
CA SER A 130 -5.47 -3.18 -0.09
C SER A 130 -7.00 -3.05 -0.15
N GLY A 131 -7.67 -3.92 -0.92
CA GLY A 131 -9.11 -3.95 -1.14
C GLY A 131 -9.67 -5.36 -0.96
N GLU A 132 -10.49 -5.82 -1.90
CA GLU A 132 -10.95 -7.21 -1.94
C GLU A 132 -9.96 -8.10 -2.71
N TYR A 133 -9.63 -9.26 -2.14
CA TYR A 133 -8.72 -10.19 -2.80
C TYR A 133 -8.76 -11.61 -2.26
N TRP A 134 -8.15 -12.51 -3.03
CA TRP A 134 -7.77 -13.87 -2.67
C TRP A 134 -6.26 -14.02 -2.86
N ALA A 135 -5.54 -14.44 -1.83
CA ALA A 135 -4.07 -14.52 -1.84
C ALA A 135 -3.51 -15.58 -2.81
N GLY A 136 -4.32 -16.57 -3.19
CA GLY A 136 -3.92 -17.66 -4.07
C GLY A 136 -3.62 -18.96 -3.30
N ASN A 137 -4.15 -20.08 -3.79
CA ASN A 137 -4.02 -21.37 -3.11
C ASN A 137 -2.57 -21.85 -3.04
N ASP A 138 -1.74 -21.57 -4.06
CA ASP A 138 -0.32 -21.91 -4.02
C ASP A 138 0.37 -21.19 -2.84
N ILE A 139 0.06 -19.91 -2.64
CA ILE A 139 0.62 -19.10 -1.55
C ILE A 139 0.11 -19.58 -0.19
N ILE A 140 -1.19 -19.83 -0.07
CA ILE A 140 -1.79 -20.32 1.18
C ILE A 140 -1.20 -21.69 1.55
N HIS A 141 -1.02 -22.59 0.58
CA HIS A 141 -0.39 -23.89 0.80
C HIS A 141 1.07 -23.74 1.27
N LEU A 142 1.88 -22.92 0.59
CA LEU A 142 3.28 -22.70 0.95
C LEU A 142 3.43 -22.09 2.35
N LEU A 143 2.54 -21.18 2.73
CA LEU A 143 2.52 -20.62 4.08
C LEU A 143 2.16 -21.71 5.10
N THR A 144 1.00 -22.34 4.94
CA THR A 144 0.42 -23.22 5.96
C THR A 144 1.09 -24.58 6.11
N SER A 145 1.85 -25.03 5.10
CA SER A 145 2.65 -26.27 5.17
C SER A 145 4.01 -26.10 5.84
N SER A 146 4.43 -24.85 6.09
CA SER A 146 5.80 -24.57 6.57
C SER A 146 5.96 -24.67 8.09
N GLN A 147 4.89 -24.45 8.84
CA GLN A 147 4.80 -24.52 10.30
C GLN A 147 3.31 -24.54 10.68
N GLU A 148 3.00 -24.65 11.97
CA GLU A 148 1.62 -24.55 12.43
C GLU A 148 1.09 -23.11 12.32
N TYR A 149 -0.12 -22.98 11.77
CA TYR A 149 -0.85 -21.73 11.68
C TYR A 149 -2.25 -21.89 12.28
N SER A 150 -2.71 -20.85 12.96
CA SER A 150 -4.11 -20.68 13.31
C SER A 150 -4.84 -19.88 12.24
N LEU A 151 -6.12 -20.18 12.00
CA LEU A 151 -6.99 -19.38 11.13
C LEU A 151 -7.98 -18.59 11.97
N GLN A 152 -8.16 -17.31 11.63
CA GLN A 152 -9.25 -16.51 12.13
C GLN A 152 -10.13 -16.03 10.96
N VAL A 153 -11.43 -16.30 11.06
CA VAL A 153 -12.43 -15.81 10.11
C VAL A 153 -13.26 -14.76 10.83
N GLN A 154 -13.32 -13.55 10.27
CA GLN A 154 -14.11 -12.43 10.80
C GLN A 154 -15.20 -12.09 9.80
N LEU A 155 -16.42 -11.91 10.30
CA LEU A 155 -17.60 -11.57 9.52
C LEU A 155 -18.26 -10.35 10.13
N LYS A 156 -18.78 -9.48 9.27
CA LYS A 156 -19.57 -8.32 9.65
C LYS A 156 -20.86 -8.31 8.85
N ASP A 157 -21.99 -8.14 9.53
CA ASP A 157 -23.29 -7.99 8.86
C ASP A 157 -23.53 -6.53 8.43
N ALA A 158 -24.66 -6.30 7.72
CA ALA A 158 -25.00 -4.99 7.19
C ALA A 158 -25.34 -3.97 8.30
N GLU A 159 -25.81 -4.46 9.43
CA GLU A 159 -26.12 -3.70 10.64
C GLU A 159 -24.86 -3.36 11.46
N GLY A 160 -23.72 -3.93 11.09
CA GLY A 160 -22.42 -3.68 11.68
C GLY A 160 -22.04 -4.60 12.84
N ASN A 161 -22.82 -5.65 13.12
CA ASN A 161 -22.47 -6.65 14.10
C ASN A 161 -21.32 -7.53 13.59
N GLU A 162 -20.39 -7.86 14.46
CA GLU A 162 -19.19 -8.62 14.13
C GLU A 162 -19.20 -9.98 14.83
N ALA A 163 -18.85 -11.03 14.09
CA ALA A 163 -18.66 -12.38 14.59
C ALA A 163 -17.33 -12.93 14.10
N TYR A 164 -16.74 -13.86 14.85
CA TYR A 164 -15.52 -14.52 14.44
C TYR A 164 -15.52 -16.01 14.79
N SER A 165 -14.80 -16.78 13.98
CA SER A 165 -14.42 -18.16 14.27
C SER A 165 -12.89 -18.25 14.32
N HIS A 166 -12.37 -19.06 15.23
CA HIS A 166 -10.93 -19.31 15.36
C HIS A 166 -10.68 -20.80 15.30
N TYR A 167 -9.67 -21.20 14.54
CA TYR A 167 -9.18 -22.57 14.44
C TYR A 167 -7.72 -22.56 14.83
N SER A 168 -7.35 -23.36 15.84
CA SER A 168 -5.98 -23.41 16.34
C SER A 168 -5.00 -24.04 15.36
N HIS A 169 -5.49 -24.94 14.49
CA HIS A 169 -4.68 -25.60 13.48
C HIS A 169 -5.37 -25.52 12.12
N PHE A 170 -4.68 -24.95 11.14
CA PHE A 170 -5.19 -24.75 9.78
C PHE A 170 -4.08 -24.96 8.76
N TYR A 171 -4.37 -25.78 7.75
CA TYR A 171 -3.58 -25.85 6.52
C TYR A 171 -4.42 -26.31 5.34
N ILE A 172 -3.86 -26.12 4.15
CA ILE A 172 -4.40 -26.71 2.92
C ILE A 172 -3.34 -27.60 2.29
N ASP A 173 -3.77 -28.70 1.67
CA ASP A 173 -2.88 -29.56 0.88
C ASP A 173 -2.39 -28.87 -0.41
N ALA A 174 -1.48 -29.52 -1.13
CA ALA A 174 -1.02 -29.08 -2.44
C ALA A 174 -2.08 -29.29 -3.55
N GLU A 175 -1.79 -28.80 -4.75
CA GLU A 175 -2.71 -28.86 -5.89
C GLU A 175 -3.10 -30.28 -6.30
N ASP A 176 -2.18 -31.25 -6.20
CA ASP A 176 -2.42 -32.66 -6.53
C ASP A 176 -3.48 -33.32 -5.64
N LYS A 177 -3.71 -32.74 -4.46
CA LYS A 177 -4.79 -33.10 -3.54
C LYS A 177 -5.90 -32.04 -3.48
N ASN A 178 -6.04 -31.26 -4.55
CA ASN A 178 -7.08 -30.26 -4.76
C ASN A 178 -7.15 -29.17 -3.68
N TYR A 179 -6.03 -28.83 -3.04
CA TYR A 179 -6.00 -27.83 -1.95
C TYR A 179 -6.97 -28.16 -0.80
N SER A 180 -7.10 -29.44 -0.46
CA SER A 180 -8.00 -29.90 0.59
C SER A 180 -7.76 -29.17 1.91
N LEU A 181 -8.84 -28.63 2.50
CA LEU A 181 -8.82 -27.84 3.72
C LEU A 181 -8.81 -28.75 4.96
N HIS A 182 -7.91 -28.44 5.89
CA HIS A 182 -7.85 -29.05 7.22
C HIS A 182 -7.90 -27.95 8.26
N ALA A 183 -8.94 -27.94 9.09
CA ALA A 183 -9.12 -26.95 10.15
C ALA A 183 -9.62 -27.65 11.42
N GLN A 184 -8.97 -27.37 12.55
CA GLN A 184 -9.28 -27.97 13.85
C GLN A 184 -9.11 -26.95 14.98
N GLY A 185 -9.91 -27.09 16.03
CA GLY A 185 -9.96 -26.20 17.20
C GLY A 185 -11.34 -25.59 17.38
#